data_AF-A0A7Z0Q0V1-F1
#
_entry.id   AF-A0A7Z0Q0V1-F1
#
_cell.length_a   1.000
_cell.length_b   1.000
_cell.length_c   1.000
_cell.angle_alpha   90.00
_cell.angle_beta   90.00
_cell.angle_gamma   90.00
#
_symmetry.space_group_name_H-M   'P 1'
#
loop_
_entity.id
_entity.type
_entity.pdbx_description
1 polymer ?
#
loop_
_entity_poly.entity_id
_entity_poly.type
_entity_poly.pdbx_seq_one_letter_code
_entity_poly.pdbx_strand_id
1 'polypeptide(L)' 'MRAALTRLSRGSGLPVVFGGLVESARPQIRISELSGTRTAALRSLVVSSGTGLGGRAAVLLRPCAVSDYAASR' A
#
# COMPACT_ATOMS: atom_id res chain seq x y z
N MET A 1 -1.78 6.09 12.22
CA MET A 1 -1.80 5.18 11.05
C MET A 1 -0.77 4.05 11.17
N ARG A 2 0.48 4.34 11.57
CA ARG A 2 1.52 3.36 11.91
C ARG A 2 1.09 2.12 12.73
N ALA A 3 0.29 2.30 13.79
CA ALA A 3 -0.21 1.18 14.61
C ALA A 3 -1.11 0.22 13.82
N ALA A 4 -1.93 0.73 12.89
CA ALA A 4 -2.79 -0.07 12.03
C ALA A 4 -1.96 -0.90 11.04
N LEU A 5 -0.93 -0.31 10.44
CA LEU A 5 0.01 -1.04 9.57
C LEU A 5 0.84 -2.08 10.31
N THR A 6 1.23 -1.79 11.55
CA THR A 6 1.94 -2.75 12.41
C THR A 6 1.02 -3.93 12.78
N ARG A 7 -0.25 -3.68 13.11
CA ARG A 7 -1.25 -4.74 13.32
C ARG A 7 -1.48 -5.55 12.05
N LEU A 8 -1.59 -4.88 10.89
CA LEU A 8 -1.77 -5.53 9.60
C LEU A 8 -0.58 -6.44 9.27
N SER A 9 0.65 -5.95 9.39
CA SER A 9 1.86 -6.74 9.16
C SER A 9 1.94 -7.99 10.03
N ARG A 10 1.65 -7.85 11.33
CA ARG A 10 1.65 -9.00 12.26
C ARG A 10 0.54 -10.00 11.95
N GLY A 11 -0.64 -9.53 11.54
CA GLY A 11 -1.78 -10.38 11.25
C GLY A 11 -1.76 -11.04 9.86
N SER A 12 -1.08 -10.42 8.88
CA SER A 12 -1.06 -10.91 7.50
C SER A 12 0.16 -11.76 7.16
N GLY A 13 1.25 -11.67 7.95
CA GLY A 13 2.52 -12.33 7.65
C GLY A 13 3.23 -11.78 6.40
N LEU A 14 2.74 -10.68 5.82
CA LEU A 14 3.33 -10.10 4.63
C LEU A 14 4.68 -9.46 4.95
N PRO A 15 5.73 -9.69 4.14
CA PRO A 15 7.06 -9.15 4.38
C PRO A 15 7.11 -7.63 4.18
N VAL A 16 6.19 -7.06 3.40
CA VAL A 16 6.07 -5.62 3.15
C VAL A 16 4.63 -5.20 3.29
N VAL A 17 4.39 -4.12 4.03
CA VAL A 17 3.09 -3.44 4.07
C VAL A 17 3.29 -1.94 3.95
N PHE A 18 2.35 -1.27 3.29
CA PHE A 18 2.36 0.18 3.13
C PHE A 18 0.95 0.74 3.16
N GLY A 19 0.85 2.04 3.40
CA GLY A 19 -0.42 2.75 3.42
C GLY A 19 -0.25 4.24 3.29
N GLY A 20 -1.38 4.89 3.05
CA GLY A 20 -1.44 6.31 2.73
C GLY A 20 -2.87 6.81 2.77
N LEU A 21 -3.02 8.13 2.67
CA LEU A 21 -4.33 8.74 2.48
C LEU A 21 -4.74 8.58 1.02
N VAL A 22 -6.01 8.23 0.81
CA VAL A 22 -6.66 8.27 -0.51
C VAL A 22 -7.18 9.68 -0.71
N GLU A 23 -6.87 10.32 -1.84
CA GLU A 23 -7.39 11.65 -2.14
C GLU A 23 -8.90 11.58 -2.46
N SER A 24 -9.70 12.49 -1.90
CA SER A 24 -11.17 12.43 -2.07
C SER A 24 -11.63 12.73 -3.50
N ALA A 25 -10.87 13.54 -4.24
CA ALA A 25 -11.22 13.97 -5.59
C ALA A 25 -10.78 12.98 -6.69
N ARG A 26 -9.82 12.09 -6.39
CA ARG A 26 -9.25 11.12 -7.34
C ARG A 26 -8.80 9.88 -6.58
N PRO A 27 -8.99 8.64 -7.10
CA PRO A 27 -8.59 7.42 -6.41
C PRO A 27 -7.06 7.20 -6.44
N GLN A 28 -6.31 8.13 -5.88
CA GLN A 28 -4.86 8.10 -5.78
C GLN A 28 -4.45 7.95 -4.32
N ILE A 29 -3.36 7.22 -4.07
CA ILE A 29 -2.78 7.07 -2.74
C ILE A 29 -1.41 7.72 -2.72
N ARG A 30 -1.17 8.58 -1.74
CA ARG A 30 0.18 9.01 -1.38
C ARG A 30 0.70 8.13 -0.24
N ILE A 31 1.72 7.31 -0.53
CA ILE A 31 2.31 6.42 0.47
C ILE A 31 2.99 7.27 1.56
N SER A 32 2.50 7.18 2.79
CA SER A 32 3.04 7.93 3.93
C SER A 32 3.58 7.03 5.04
N GLU A 33 3.24 5.74 5.02
CA GLU A 33 3.63 4.74 6.00
C GLU A 33 4.05 3.46 5.31
N LEU A 34 5.16 2.88 5.77
CA LEU A 34 5.84 1.71 5.19
C LEU A 34 6.42 0.86 6.32
N SER A 35 6.36 -0.46 6.16
CA SER A 35 7.00 -1.43 7.06
C SER A 35 7.53 -2.61 6.25
N GLY A 36 8.70 -3.12 6.64
CA GLY A 36 9.34 -4.27 5.99
C GLY A 36 10.11 -3.95 4.71
N THR A 37 10.24 -2.68 4.32
CA THR A 37 11.07 -2.27 3.18
C THR A 37 12.53 -2.05 3.59
N ARG A 38 13.47 -2.38 2.69
CA ARG A 38 14.91 -2.10 2.89
C ARG A 38 15.25 -0.62 2.78
N THR A 39 14.45 0.15 2.05
CA THR A 39 14.65 1.58 1.82
C THR A 39 13.35 2.36 2.04
N ALA A 40 13.46 3.68 2.12
CA ALA A 40 12.33 4.60 2.15
C ALA A 40 11.89 5.07 0.75
N ALA A 41 12.36 4.43 -0.34
CA ALA A 41 12.15 4.90 -1.71
C ALA A 41 10.67 5.03 -2.12
N LEU A 42 9.78 4.26 -1.47
CA LEU A 42 8.34 4.33 -1.71
C LEU A 42 7.64 5.45 -0.91
N ARG A 43 8.33 6.11 0.03
CA ARG A 43 7.74 7.19 0.82
C ARG A 43 7.45 8.38 -0.10
N SER A 44 6.25 8.94 0.05
CA SER A 44 5.72 10.04 -0.78
C SER A 44 5.45 9.68 -2.24
N LEU A 45 5.63 8.41 -2.65
CA LEU A 45 5.22 7.96 -3.96
C LEU A 45 3.70 8.10 -4.09
N VAL A 46 3.27 8.73 -5.18
CA VAL A 46 1.87 8.83 -5.56
C VAL A 46 1.54 7.66 -6.47
N VAL A 47 0.58 6.85 -6.05
CA VAL A 47 0.06 5.73 -6.84
C VAL A 47 -1.26 6.16 -7.46
N SER A 48 -1.27 6.25 -8.78
CA SER A 48 -2.48 6.54 -9.56
C SER A 48 -3.49 5.40 -9.50
N SER A 49 -4.77 5.73 -9.63
CA SER A 49 -5.86 4.76 -9.66
C SER A 49 -5.67 3.68 -10.71
N GLY A 50 -5.99 2.43 -10.37
CA GLY A 50 -6.02 1.32 -11.31
C GLY A 50 -4.66 0.77 -11.75
N THR A 51 -3.54 1.30 -11.23
CA THR A 51 -2.19 0.79 -11.53
C THR A 51 -1.58 0.11 -10.31
N GLY A 52 -1.17 -1.15 -10.48
CA GLY A 52 -0.54 -1.94 -9.42
C GLY A 52 -1.41 -2.13 -8.18
N LEU A 53 -0.81 -2.67 -7.11
CA LEU A 53 -1.53 -3.01 -5.88
C LEU A 53 -2.16 -1.79 -5.19
N GLY A 54 -1.40 -0.69 -5.08
CA GLY A 54 -1.87 0.53 -4.43
C GLY A 54 -3.02 1.18 -5.20
N GLY A 55 -2.95 1.23 -6.52
CA GLY A 55 -4.01 1.80 -7.35
C GLY A 55 -5.29 0.97 -7.33
N ARG A 56 -5.18 -0.36 -7.27
CA ARG A 56 -6.34 -1.26 -7.08
C ARG A 56 -6.96 -1.06 -5.70
N ALA A 57 -6.16 -0.97 -4.64
CA ALA A 57 -6.65 -0.71 -3.29
C ALA A 57 -7.37 0.65 -3.19
N ALA A 58 -6.86 1.68 -3.88
CA ALA A 58 -7.46 3.01 -3.91
C ALA A 58 -8.85 3.01 -4.57
N VAL A 59 -9.00 2.27 -5.68
CA VAL A 59 -10.29 2.15 -6.39
C VAL A 59 -11.30 1.35 -5.59
N LEU A 60 -10.87 0.25 -4.95
CA LEU A 60 -11.75 -0.64 -4.21
C LEU A 60 -12.09 -0.15 -2.80
N LEU A 61 -11.37 0.87 -2.29
CA LEU A 61 -11.44 1.33 -0.90
C LEU A 61 -11.31 0.18 0.11
N ARG A 62 -10.46 -0.80 -0.21
CA ARG A 62 -10.28 -2.03 0.56
C ARG A 62 -8.81 -2.43 0.61
N PRO A 63 -8.36 -3.09 1.69
CA PRO A 63 -7.03 -3.70 1.73
C PRO A 63 -6.86 -4.71 0.58
N CYS A 64 -5.71 -4.65 -0.10
CA CYS A 64 -5.33 -5.59 -1.15
C CYS A 64 -3.94 -6.16 -0.84
N ALA A 65 -3.71 -7.42 -1.17
CA ALA A 65 -2.42 -8.09 -1.00
C ALA A 65 -2.08 -8.96 -2.21
N VAL A 66 -0.78 -9.10 -2.49
CA VAL A 66 -0.24 -10.08 -3.43
C VAL A 66 0.88 -10.83 -2.73
N SER A 67 0.88 -12.16 -2.85
CA SER A 67 1.88 -13.01 -2.19
C SER A 67 3.20 -13.06 -2.95
N ASP A 68 3.15 -12.92 -4.28
CA ASP A 68 4.31 -12.78 -5.14
C ASP A 68 4.14 -11.52 -6.00
N TYR A 69 4.85 -10.46 -5.61
CA TYR A 69 4.79 -9.18 -6.31
C TYR A 69 5.48 -9.26 -7.69
N ALA A 70 6.52 -10.08 -7.84
CA ALA A 70 7.27 -10.19 -9.09
C ALA A 70 6.47 -10.94 -10.17
N ALA A 71 5.66 -11.91 -9.76
CA ALA A 71 4.74 -12.62 -10.65
C ALA A 71 3.43 -11.84 -10.91
N SER A 72 3.10 -10.85 -10.07
CA SER A 72 1.88 -10.04 -10.23
C SER A 72 2.00 -9.11 -11.45
N ARG A 73 0.96 -9.09 -12.29
CA ARG A 73 0.84 -8.21 -13.46
C ARG A 73 -0.35 -7.26 -13.29
#